data_AF-U9SV46-F1
#
_entry.id   AF-U9SV46-F1
#
_cell.length_a   1.000
_cell.length_b   1.000
_cell.length_c   1.000
_cell.angle_alpha   90.00
_cell.angle_beta   90.00
_cell.angle_gamma   90.00
#
_symmetry.space_group_name_H-M   'P 1'
#
loop_
_entity.id
_entity.type
_entity.pdbx_description
1 polymer ?
#
loop_
_entity_poly.entity_id
_entity_poly.type
_entity_poly.pdbx_seq_one_letter_code
_entity_poly.pdbx_strand_id
1 'polypeptide(L)'
;MNLQLILIFIFSILFVTIYSDELVPLKQSTPNPVVIKKGGDNKLHIDVSWEGLAIGEKDKVVTKLTCFSTAVTVKDSPQNHLYGDGKATYEVTVNEKGKLVHCRSGLLIIIGWKVWFSFQT
;
A
#
# COMPACT_ATOMS: atom_id res chain seq x y z
N MET A 1 42.53 -33.12 -23.03
CA MET A 1 41.87 -31.85 -22.65
C MET A 1 42.96 -30.91 -22.14
N ASN A 2 43.16 -29.75 -22.76
CA ASN A 2 44.26 -28.84 -22.44
C ASN A 2 44.05 -28.24 -21.04
N LEU A 3 45.07 -28.29 -20.17
CA LEU A 3 45.02 -27.76 -18.80
C LEU A 3 44.56 -26.29 -18.76
N GLN A 4 44.89 -25.51 -19.79
CA GLN A 4 44.43 -24.13 -19.93
C GLN A 4 42.91 -24.02 -20.12
N LEU A 5 42.29 -24.94 -20.87
CA LEU A 5 40.83 -24.96 -21.05
C LEU A 5 40.11 -25.30 -19.75
N ILE A 6 40.69 -26.19 -18.93
CA ILE A 6 40.13 -26.56 -17.63
C ILE A 6 40.19 -25.38 -16.67
N LEU A 7 41.31 -24.67 -16.62
CA LEU A 7 41.49 -23.50 -15.76
C LEU A 7 40.55 -22.35 -16.14
N ILE A 8 40.36 -22.08 -17.44
CA ILE A 8 39.40 -21.07 -17.91
C ILE A 8 37.97 -21.44 -17.49
N PHE A 9 37.60 -22.71 -17.58
CA PHE A 9 36.28 -23.19 -17.19
C PHE A 9 36.04 -23.08 -15.67
N ILE A 10 37.06 -23.35 -14.86
CA ILE A 10 36.98 -23.19 -13.40
C ILE A 10 36.86 -21.70 -13.03
N PHE A 11 37.65 -20.83 -13.68
CA PHE A 11 37.59 -19.39 -13.46
C PHE A 11 36.26 -18.79 -13.88
N SER A 12 35.66 -19.25 -14.98
CA SER A 12 34.34 -18.75 -15.42
C SER A 12 33.23 -19.17 -14.46
N ILE A 13 33.26 -20.41 -13.94
CA ILE A 13 32.31 -20.86 -12.92
C ILE A 13 32.47 -20.04 -11.64
N LEU A 14 33.70 -19.81 -11.17
CA LEU A 14 33.94 -18.96 -10.00
C LEU A 14 33.40 -17.54 -10.20
N PHE A 15 33.63 -16.95 -11.37
CA PHE A 15 33.15 -15.60 -11.70
C PHE A 15 31.62 -15.53 -11.67
N VAL A 16 30.92 -16.53 -12.23
CA VAL A 16 29.44 -16.57 -12.19
C VAL A 16 28.92 -16.72 -10.77
N THR A 17 29.57 -17.52 -9.92
CA THR A 17 29.15 -17.72 -8.53
C THR A 17 29.40 -16.51 -7.63
N ILE A 18 30.49 -15.77 -7.85
CA ILE A 18 30.83 -14.57 -7.06
C ILE A 18 29.95 -13.37 -7.41
N TYR A 19 29.56 -13.23 -8.69
CA TYR A 19 28.67 -12.14 -9.13
C TYR A 19 27.17 -12.49 -9.04
N SER A 20 26.83 -13.69 -8.54
CA SER A 20 25.45 -14.09 -8.27
C SER A 20 24.91 -13.55 -6.93
N ASP A 21 25.63 -12.60 -6.30
CA ASP A 21 25.21 -11.98 -5.04
C ASP A 21 23.89 -11.23 -5.21
N GLU A 22 22.85 -11.94 -4.78
CA GLU A 22 21.63 -11.52 -4.09
C GLU A 22 21.01 -10.18 -4.50
N LEU A 23 20.04 -10.26 -5.40
CA LEU A 23 19.03 -9.22 -5.53
C LEU A 23 18.38 -8.95 -4.17
N VAL A 24 18.46 -7.71 -3.68
CA VAL A 24 17.73 -7.31 -2.46
C VAL A 24 16.23 -7.50 -2.72
N PRO A 25 15.51 -8.24 -1.86
CA PRO A 25 14.08 -8.44 -2.06
C PRO A 25 13.34 -7.10 -1.97
N LEU A 26 12.74 -6.70 -3.10
CA LEU A 26 11.93 -5.49 -3.18
C LEU A 26 10.61 -5.71 -2.42
N LYS A 27 10.42 -4.99 -1.31
CA LYS A 27 9.11 -4.84 -0.69
C LYS A 27 8.35 -3.71 -1.38
N GLN A 28 7.22 -4.04 -2.01
CA GLN A 28 6.38 -3.06 -2.68
C GLN A 28 4.93 -3.26 -2.29
N SER A 29 4.22 -2.17 -2.03
CA SER A 29 2.76 -2.16 -1.91
C SER A 29 2.17 -1.25 -2.97
N THR A 30 1.02 -1.63 -3.50
CA THR A 30 0.25 -0.90 -4.50
C THR A 30 -1.18 -0.74 -3.96
N PRO A 31 -1.74 0.48 -3.96
CA PRO A 31 -3.11 0.69 -3.55
C PRO A 31 -4.07 0.22 -4.65
N ASN A 32 -5.17 -0.35 -4.21
CA ASN A 32 -6.31 -0.64 -5.08
C ASN A 32 -7.24 0.59 -5.17
N PRO A 33 -8.13 0.64 -6.18
CA PRO A 33 -9.13 1.70 -6.28
C PRO A 33 -9.96 1.82 -5.00
N VAL A 34 -10.14 3.06 -4.54
CA VAL A 34 -10.95 3.36 -3.35
C VAL A 34 -12.41 3.08 -3.64
N VAL A 35 -13.08 2.38 -2.72
CA VAL A 35 -14.51 2.07 -2.83
C VAL A 35 -15.29 2.84 -1.78
N ILE A 36 -16.30 3.61 -2.22
CA ILE A 36 -17.18 4.38 -1.34
C ILE A 36 -18.56 3.73 -1.34
N LYS A 37 -19.03 3.32 -0.17
CA LYS A 37 -20.34 2.69 0.04
C LYS A 37 -21.20 3.57 0.93
N LYS A 38 -22.52 3.54 0.75
CA LYS A 38 -23.45 4.18 1.69
C LYS A 38 -23.61 3.29 2.93
N GLY A 39 -23.48 3.87 4.12
CA GLY A 39 -23.52 3.18 5.42
C GLY A 39 -24.81 3.39 6.23
N GLY A 40 -25.83 4.00 5.62
CA GLY A 40 -27.05 4.48 6.28
C GLY A 40 -27.19 6.00 6.19
N ASP A 41 -28.05 6.58 7.01
CA ASP A 41 -28.31 8.02 6.99
C ASP A 41 -27.04 8.83 7.28
N ASN A 42 -26.67 9.70 6.34
CA ASN A 42 -25.51 10.59 6.40
C ASN A 42 -24.18 9.87 6.69
N LYS A 43 -24.05 8.59 6.37
CA LYS A 43 -22.82 7.80 6.57
C LYS A 43 -22.31 7.21 5.28
N LEU A 44 -20.99 7.23 5.12
CA LEU A 44 -20.25 6.54 4.08
C LEU A 44 -19.25 5.57 4.71
N HIS A 45 -19.02 4.45 4.06
CA HIS A 45 -17.90 3.56 4.33
C HIS A 45 -16.90 3.66 3.19
N ILE A 46 -15.68 4.09 3.50
CA ILE A 46 -14.60 4.21 2.54
C ILE A 46 -13.63 3.05 2.77
N ASP A 47 -13.61 2.12 1.82
CA ASP A 47 -12.69 1.01 1.80
C ASP A 47 -11.43 1.40 1.03
N VAL A 48 -10.29 1.25 1.68
CA VAL A 48 -8.96 1.45 1.09
C VAL A 48 -8.23 0.13 1.19
N SER A 49 -8.06 -0.55 0.06
CA SER A 49 -7.34 -1.82 -0.03
C SER A 49 -5.98 -1.67 -0.67
N TRP A 50 -5.12 -2.65 -0.41
CA TRP A 50 -3.76 -2.69 -0.92
C TRP A 50 -3.36 -4.13 -1.26
N GLU A 51 -2.43 -4.23 -2.20
CA GLU A 51 -1.75 -5.47 -2.59
C GLU A 51 -0.25 -5.21 -2.65
N GLY A 52 0.57 -6.26 -2.71
CA GLY A 52 2.01 -6.04 -2.84
C GLY A 52 2.87 -7.28 -2.79
N LEU A 53 4.15 -7.06 -3.02
CA LEU A 53 5.19 -8.07 -3.12
C LEU A 53 6.08 -8.03 -1.89
N ALA A 54 6.42 -9.21 -1.38
CA ALA A 54 7.39 -9.45 -0.30
C ALA A 54 7.12 -8.71 1.03
N ILE A 55 5.91 -8.20 1.26
CA ILE A 55 5.48 -7.69 2.57
C ILE A 55 4.79 -8.84 3.31
N GLY A 56 5.23 -9.12 4.53
CA GLY A 56 4.69 -10.24 5.31
C GLY A 56 3.27 -9.92 5.76
N GLU A 57 2.37 -10.91 5.72
CA GLU A 57 0.98 -10.73 6.17
C GLU A 57 0.88 -10.22 7.62
N LYS A 58 1.88 -10.55 8.45
CA LYS A 58 1.96 -10.13 9.86
C LYS A 58 2.70 -8.81 10.06
N ASP A 59 3.20 -8.18 9.00
CA ASP A 59 3.83 -6.86 9.10
C ASP A 59 2.76 -5.86 9.54
N LYS A 60 3.06 -5.10 10.61
CA LYS A 60 2.14 -4.09 11.12
C LYS A 60 2.12 -2.90 10.18
N VAL A 61 0.92 -2.44 9.85
CA VAL A 61 0.70 -1.30 8.97
C VAL A 61 -0.16 -0.27 9.67
N VAL A 62 0.09 1.01 9.38
CA VAL A 62 -0.77 2.09 9.84
C VAL A 62 -1.39 2.74 8.62
N THR A 63 -2.71 2.80 8.57
CA THR A 63 -3.47 3.42 7.49
C THR A 63 -4.05 4.74 7.98
N LYS A 64 -4.06 5.74 7.12
CA LYS A 64 -4.67 7.04 7.45
C LYS A 64 -5.51 7.52 6.30
N LEU A 65 -6.74 7.95 6.60
CA LEU A 65 -7.62 8.67 5.70
C LEU A 65 -7.76 10.10 6.21
N THR A 66 -7.59 11.08 5.33
CA THR A 66 -7.77 12.50 5.63
C THR A 66 -8.59 13.13 4.53
N CYS A 67 -9.69 13.79 4.89
CA CYS A 67 -10.52 14.54 3.98
C CYS A 67 -10.41 16.03 4.28
N PHE A 68 -10.24 16.84 3.24
CA PHE A 68 -9.95 18.27 3.32
C PHE A 68 -11.23 19.09 3.11
N SER A 69 -12.27 18.80 3.90
CA SER A 69 -13.55 19.50 3.84
C SER A 69 -14.29 19.36 5.16
N THR A 70 -14.96 20.43 5.60
CA THR A 70 -15.85 20.42 6.78
C THR A 70 -17.16 19.68 6.51
N ALA A 71 -17.48 19.42 5.24
CA ALA A 71 -18.67 18.67 4.83
C ALA A 71 -18.65 17.21 5.29
N VAL A 72 -17.50 16.69 5.72
CA VAL A 72 -17.36 15.32 6.21
C VAL A 72 -16.51 15.24 7.48
N THR A 73 -16.80 14.23 8.29
CA THR A 73 -15.98 13.86 9.47
C THR A 73 -15.54 12.41 9.31
N VAL A 74 -14.23 12.17 9.26
CA VAL A 74 -13.64 10.83 9.25
C VAL A 74 -13.51 10.34 10.69
N LYS A 75 -14.06 9.17 11.01
CA LYS A 75 -13.90 8.53 12.32
C LYS A 75 -12.72 7.56 12.32
N ASP A 76 -12.15 7.38 13.51
CA ASP A 76 -11.14 6.37 13.80
C ASP A 76 -10.02 6.33 12.75
N SER A 77 -9.35 7.47 12.54
CA SER A 77 -8.20 7.57 11.64
C SER A 77 -7.07 8.36 12.32
N PRO A 78 -5.82 7.85 12.35
CA PRO A 78 -5.32 6.63 11.70
C PRO A 78 -5.78 5.30 12.35
N GLN A 79 -5.64 4.19 11.62
CA GLN A 79 -5.94 2.82 12.08
C GLN A 79 -4.68 1.95 12.03
N ASN A 80 -4.55 1.01 12.98
CA ASN A 80 -3.52 -0.02 12.97
C ASN A 80 -4.08 -1.31 12.40
N HIS A 81 -3.36 -1.92 11.46
CA HIS A 81 -3.75 -3.14 10.76
C HIS A 81 -2.56 -4.09 10.62
N LEU A 82 -2.85 -5.32 10.24
CA LEU A 82 -1.85 -6.21 9.65
C LEU A 82 -1.88 -6.04 8.13
N TYR A 83 -0.74 -6.21 7.46
CA TYR A 83 -0.70 -6.09 6.01
C TYR A 83 -1.62 -7.13 5.35
N GLY A 84 -1.70 -8.32 5.92
CA GLY A 84 -2.57 -9.41 5.47
C GLY A 84 -4.08 -9.13 5.60
N ASP A 85 -4.49 -8.08 6.33
CA ASP A 85 -5.89 -7.64 6.32
C ASP A 85 -6.33 -7.19 4.92
N GLY A 86 -5.37 -6.72 4.11
CA GLY A 86 -5.55 -6.32 2.71
C GLY A 86 -6.43 -5.09 2.49
N LYS A 87 -7.05 -4.56 3.55
CA LYS A 87 -7.91 -3.37 3.52
C LYS A 87 -8.09 -2.72 4.88
N ALA A 88 -8.39 -1.43 4.86
CA ALA A 88 -8.90 -0.65 5.97
C ALA A 88 -10.24 -0.02 5.55
N THR A 89 -11.18 0.04 6.49
CA THR A 89 -12.52 0.62 6.28
C THR A 89 -12.71 1.78 7.23
N TYR A 90 -13.07 2.94 6.69
CA TYR A 90 -13.34 4.16 7.46
C TYR A 90 -14.81 4.50 7.44
N GLU A 91 -15.40 4.76 8.61
CA GLU A 91 -16.71 5.42 8.69
C GLU A 91 -16.51 6.93 8.50
N VAL A 92 -17.22 7.50 7.54
CA VAL A 92 -17.24 8.93 7.26
C VAL A 92 -18.65 9.45 7.43
N THR A 93 -18.83 10.41 8.32
CA THR A 93 -20.11 11.10 8.51
C THR A 93 -20.19 12.28 7.56
N VAL A 94 -21.31 12.44 6.87
CA VAL A 94 -21.61 13.55 5.96
C VAL A 94 -22.39 14.62 6.72
N ASN A 95 -21.77 15.78 6.91
CA ASN A 95 -22.36 16.91 7.63
C ASN A 95 -23.11 17.87 6.67
N GLU A 96 -22.63 17.99 5.43
CA GLU A 96 -23.21 18.85 4.39
C GLU A 96 -23.31 18.11 3.06
N LYS A 97 -24.45 18.21 2.36
CA LYS A 97 -24.69 17.57 1.05
C LYS A 97 -24.33 18.51 -0.11
N GLY A 98 -24.01 17.95 -1.27
CA GLY A 98 -23.71 18.66 -2.51
C GLY A 98 -22.36 19.38 -2.51
N LYS A 99 -21.41 18.95 -1.67
CA LYS A 99 -20.06 19.52 -1.59
C LYS A 99 -19.05 18.56 -2.22
N LEU A 100 -18.12 19.12 -3.00
CA LEU A 100 -16.96 18.39 -3.45
C LEU A 100 -15.99 18.19 -2.28
N VAL A 101 -15.65 16.94 -2.00
CA VAL A 101 -14.71 16.57 -0.94
C VAL A 101 -13.48 15.94 -1.58
N HIS A 102 -12.31 16.46 -1.22
CA HIS A 102 -11.02 15.86 -1.56
C HIS A 102 -10.49 15.07 -0.38
N CYS A 103 -10.00 13.86 -0.62
CA CYS A 103 -9.40 13.03 0.40
C CYS A 103 -8.07 12.45 -0.05
N ARG A 104 -7.25 12.11 0.94
CA ARG A 104 -6.02 11.34 0.78
C ARG A 104 -6.02 10.16 1.72
N SER A 105 -5.62 9.00 1.20
CA SER A 105 -5.35 7.81 2.00
C SER A 105 -3.96 7.24 1.73
N GLY A 106 -3.41 6.44 2.64
CA GLY A 106 -2.12 5.76 2.43
C GLY A 106 -1.68 4.90 3.61
N LEU A 107 -0.68 4.05 3.35
CA LEU A 107 0.05 3.25 4.34
C LEU A 107 1.25 4.05 4.86
N LEU A 108 1.29 4.36 6.15
CA LEU A 108 2.32 5.22 6.77
C LEU A 108 3.68 4.54 6.97
N ILE A 109 3.73 3.21 7.03
CA ILE A 109 4.98 2.42 7.12
C ILE A 109 5.85 2.53 5.85
N ILE A 110 5.23 2.75 4.70
CA ILE A 110 5.93 2.97 3.43
C ILE A 110 5.71 4.43 3.08
N ILE A 111 6.67 5.27 3.48
CA ILE A 111 6.63 6.75 3.48
C ILE A 111 6.04 7.38 2.18
N GLY A 112 6.06 6.65 1.06
CA GLY A 112 5.68 7.13 -0.27
C GLY A 112 4.22 6.92 -0.72
N TRP A 113 3.47 5.90 -0.25
CA TRP A 113 2.24 5.52 -0.96
C TRP A 113 1.00 6.29 -0.48
N LYS A 114 0.51 7.18 -1.35
CA LYS A 114 -0.68 8.01 -1.12
C LYS A 114 -1.63 7.97 -2.32
N VAL A 115 -2.89 7.67 -2.06
CA VAL A 115 -3.98 7.79 -3.01
C VAL A 115 -4.74 9.08 -2.75
N TRP A 116 -4.93 9.88 -3.79
CA TRP A 116 -5.82 11.03 -3.79
C TRP A 116 -7.10 10.68 -4.53
N PHE A 117 -8.24 11.06 -3.95
CA PHE A 117 -9.54 10.83 -4.57
C PHE A 117 -10.52 11.92 -4.14
N SER A 118 -11.59 12.07 -4.92
CA SER A 118 -12.62 13.07 -4.67
C SER A 118 -14.01 12.49 -4.87
N PHE A 119 -14.99 12.99 -4.14
CA PHE A 119 -16.40 12.62 -4.30
C PHE A 119 -17.33 13.78 -3.91
N GLN A 120 -18.60 13.66 -4.30
CA GLN A 120 -19.67 14.59 -3.92
C GLN A 120 -20.46 14.01 -2.74
N THR A 121 -20.76 14.83 -1.74
CA THR A 121 -21.59 14.46 -0.57
C THR A 121 -23.09 14.55 -0.81
#